data_AF-A0A926SR87-F1
#
_entry.id   AF-A0A926SR87-F1
#
_cell.length_a   1.000
_cell.length_b   1.000
_cell.length_c   1.000
_cell.angle_alpha   90.00
_cell.angle_beta   90.00
_cell.angle_gamma   90.00
#
_symmetry.space_group_name_H-M   'P 1'
#
loop_
_entity.id
_entity.type
_entity.pdbx_description
1 polymer ?
#
loop_
_entity_poly.entity_id
_entity_poly.type
_entity_poly.pdbx_seq_one_letter_code
_entity_poly.pdbx_strand_id
1 'polypeptide(L)'
;MNFFGIGLPEMTLILVLALLIFGPKKLPEIGRSLGKALRGFQEASKEFENEFKREAERIEKSVNEPIKATLETPAPKALTPAEETKIVDATIADSPEAAHSETTPEAASSQQG
;
A
#
# COMPACT_ATOMS: atom_id res chain seq x y z
N MET A 1 -7.78 17.76 9.68
CA MET A 1 -8.20 16.77 8.66
C MET A 1 -9.48 16.14 9.17
N ASN A 2 -10.59 16.42 8.49
CA ASN A 2 -11.90 15.86 8.86
C ASN A 2 -12.00 14.50 8.17
N PHE A 3 -12.08 13.43 8.94
CA PHE A 3 -12.26 12.08 8.41
C PHE A 3 -13.67 12.03 7.80
N PHE A 4 -13.77 11.87 6.48
CA PHE A 4 -15.04 11.76 5.74
C PHE A 4 -15.98 12.97 5.82
N GLY A 5 -15.45 14.19 5.96
CA GLY A 5 -16.27 15.40 6.09
C GLY A 5 -17.03 15.49 7.42
N ILE A 6 -16.77 14.55 8.34
CA ILE A 6 -17.37 14.44 9.66
C ILE A 6 -16.29 14.85 10.67
N GLY A 7 -16.62 15.82 11.53
CA GLY A 7 -15.75 16.26 12.62
C GLY A 7 -15.81 15.33 13.83
N LEU A 8 -14.98 15.64 14.83
CA LEU A 8 -15.06 14.97 16.13
C LEU A 8 -16.45 15.08 16.79
N PRO A 9 -17.18 16.22 16.72
CA PRO A 9 -18.52 16.33 17.30
C PRO A 9 -19.53 15.36 16.68
N GLU A 10 -19.57 15.27 15.36
CA GLU A 10 -20.50 14.41 14.63
C GLU A 10 -20.17 12.92 14.87
N MET A 11 -18.87 12.55 14.88
CA MET A 11 -18.45 11.20 15.26
C MET A 11 -18.87 10.84 16.69
N THR A 12 -18.76 11.80 17.62
CA THR A 12 -19.17 11.58 19.02
C THR A 12 -20.68 11.38 19.14
N LEU A 13 -21.49 12.14 18.39
CA LEU A 13 -22.95 11.98 18.38
C LEU A 13 -23.37 10.57 17.92
N ILE A 14 -22.76 10.09 16.83
CA ILE A 14 -23.01 8.74 16.30
C ILE A 14 -22.56 7.68 17.32
N LEU A 15 -21.40 7.88 17.96
CA LEU A 15 -20.91 6.98 19.01
C LEU A 15 -21.89 6.90 20.18
N VAL A 16 -22.41 8.03 20.66
CA VAL A 16 -23.41 8.04 21.74
C VAL A 16 -24.68 7.28 21.36
N LEU A 17 -25.14 7.43 20.12
CA LEU A 17 -26.32 6.71 19.63
C LEU A 17 -26.06 5.19 19.56
N ALA A 18 -24.88 4.79 19.05
CA ALA A 18 -24.46 3.40 19.07
C ALA A 18 -24.32 2.86 20.50
N LEU A 19 -23.83 3.69 21.44
CA LEU A 19 -23.73 3.34 22.85
C LEU A 19 -25.08 3.23 23.56
N LEU A 20 -26.12 3.91 23.09
CA LEU A 20 -27.48 3.71 23.60
C LEU A 20 -28.03 2.35 23.16
N ILE A 21 -27.77 1.95 21.91
CA ILE A 21 -28.23 0.67 21.35
C ILE A 21 -27.45 -0.51 21.95
N PHE A 22 -26.11 -0.43 21.95
CA PHE A 22 -25.24 -1.52 22.40
C PHE A 22 -24.87 -1.43 23.88
N GLY A 23 -24.87 -0.24 24.47
CA GLY A 23 -24.46 0.01 25.85
C GLY A 23 -22.97 0.37 26.00
N PRO A 24 -22.60 1.27 26.93
CA PRO A 24 -21.21 1.69 27.19
C PRO A 24 -20.31 0.57 27.71
N LYS A 25 -20.91 -0.52 28.24
CA LYS A 25 -20.16 -1.69 28.70
C LYS A 25 -19.76 -2.63 27.55
N LYS A 26 -20.47 -2.61 26.41
CA LYS A 26 -20.20 -3.54 25.31
C LYS A 26 -19.00 -3.16 24.45
N LEU A 27 -18.77 -1.87 24.20
CA LEU A 27 -17.56 -1.43 23.49
C LEU A 27 -16.25 -1.92 24.13
N PRO A 28 -15.99 -1.72 25.44
CA PRO A 28 -14.75 -2.19 26.06
C PRO A 28 -14.70 -3.73 26.18
N GLU A 29 -15.84 -4.41 26.23
CA GLU A 29 -15.92 -5.87 26.21
C GLU A 29 -15.44 -6.43 24.86
N ILE A 30 -15.97 -5.88 23.75
CA ILE A 30 -15.57 -6.23 22.37
C ILE A 30 -14.11 -5.81 22.12
N GLY A 31 -13.69 -4.64 22.57
CA GLY A 31 -12.30 -4.20 22.44
C GLY A 31 -11.32 -5.13 23.17
N ARG A 32 -11.70 -5.64 24.34
CA ARG A 32 -10.88 -6.63 25.07
C ARG A 32 -10.81 -7.98 24.36
N SER A 33 -11.91 -8.48 23.80
CA SER A 33 -11.90 -9.75 23.07
C SER A 33 -11.10 -9.64 21.77
N LEU A 34 -11.33 -8.58 20.99
CA LEU A 34 -10.59 -8.30 19.76
C LEU A 34 -9.12 -8.05 20.05
N GLY A 35 -8.79 -7.31 21.12
CA GLY A 35 -7.40 -7.07 21.54
C GLY A 35 -6.66 -8.36 21.91
N LYS A 36 -7.32 -9.28 22.61
CA LYS A 36 -6.75 -10.63 22.89
C LYS A 36 -6.53 -11.41 21.59
N ALA A 37 -7.49 -11.38 20.67
CA ALA A 37 -7.39 -12.06 19.38
C ALA A 37 -6.23 -11.49 18.53
N LEU A 38 -6.14 -10.16 18.42
CA LEU A 38 -5.04 -9.49 17.70
C LEU A 38 -3.69 -9.78 18.33
N ARG A 39 -3.60 -9.83 19.66
CA ARG A 39 -2.36 -10.17 20.36
C ARG A 39 -1.93 -11.60 20.08
N GLY A 40 -2.84 -12.57 20.17
CA GLY A 40 -2.56 -13.96 19.81
C GLY A 40 -2.17 -14.11 18.34
N PHE A 41 -2.83 -13.39 17.43
CA PHE A 41 -2.47 -13.36 16.02
C PHE A 41 -1.07 -12.80 15.78
N GLN A 42 -0.69 -11.71 16.46
CA GLN A 42 0.66 -11.15 16.39
C GLN A 42 1.72 -12.11 16.94
N GLU A 43 1.46 -12.75 18.08
CA GLU A 43 2.39 -13.70 18.69
C GLU A 43 2.60 -14.91 17.77
N ALA A 44 1.53 -15.50 17.24
CA ALA A 44 1.61 -16.59 16.27
C ALA A 44 2.36 -16.16 15.00
N SER A 45 2.05 -14.97 14.45
CA SER A 45 2.71 -14.46 13.24
C SER A 45 4.22 -14.28 13.44
N LYS A 46 4.66 -13.82 14.62
CA LYS A 46 6.09 -13.71 14.95
C LYS A 46 6.77 -15.07 15.08
N GLU A 47 6.09 -16.06 15.65
CA GLU A 47 6.61 -17.43 15.74
C GLU A 47 6.81 -18.03 14.35
N PHE A 48 5.82 -17.91 13.46
CA PHE A 48 5.92 -18.32 12.06
C PHE A 48 7.07 -17.60 11.33
N GLU A 49 7.23 -16.29 11.49
CA GLU A 49 8.32 -15.53 10.87
C GLU A 49 9.69 -16.04 11.34
N ASN A 50 9.84 -16.31 12.64
CA ASN A 50 11.08 -16.82 13.21
C ASN A 50 11.41 -18.24 12.73
N GLU A 51 10.42 -19.12 12.67
CA GLU A 51 10.59 -20.48 12.12
C GLU A 51 10.98 -20.44 10.65
N PHE A 52 10.26 -19.66 9.84
CA PHE A 52 10.55 -19.51 8.42
C PHE A 52 11.96 -18.96 8.19
N LYS A 53 12.37 -17.96 8.97
CA LYS A 53 13.72 -17.38 8.87
C LYS A 53 14.82 -18.38 9.25
N ARG A 54 14.61 -19.18 10.30
CA ARG A 54 15.56 -20.23 10.70
C ARG A 54 15.71 -21.30 9.61
N GLU A 55 14.61 -21.72 9.00
CA GLU A 55 14.63 -22.73 7.95
C GLU A 55 15.29 -22.17 6.67
N ALA A 56 15.00 -20.91 6.32
CA ALA A 56 15.64 -20.21 5.19
C ALA A 56 17.16 -20.08 5.40
N GLU A 57 17.62 -19.64 6.58
CA GLU A 57 19.05 -19.55 6.91
C GLU A 57 19.74 -20.92 6.84
N ARG A 58 19.04 -22.00 7.23
CA ARG A 58 19.56 -23.37 7.17
C ARG A 58 19.73 -23.85 5.72
N ILE A 59 18.76 -23.56 4.86
CA ILE A 59 18.82 -23.88 3.43
C ILE A 59 19.95 -23.10 2.77
N GLU A 60 20.06 -21.78 3.00
CA GLU A 60 21.14 -20.94 2.44
C GLU A 60 22.53 -21.45 2.85
N LYS A 61 22.71 -21.81 4.13
CA LYS A 61 23.99 -22.33 4.63
C LYS A 61 24.39 -23.65 3.98
N SER A 62 23.42 -24.52 3.69
CA SER A 62 23.67 -25.80 3.01
C SER A 62 23.97 -25.66 1.50
N VAL A 63 23.52 -24.58 0.87
CA VAL A 63 23.73 -24.32 -0.57
C VAL A 63 25.05 -23.57 -0.83
N ASN A 64 25.56 -22.80 0.13
CA ASN A 64 26.75 -21.95 -0.08
C ASN A 64 28.10 -22.65 0.21
N GLU A 65 28.13 -23.76 0.98
CA GLU A 65 29.36 -24.54 1.21
C GLU A 65 30.01 -25.14 -0.07
N PRO A 66 29.29 -25.71 -1.05
CA PRO A 66 29.92 -26.31 -2.23
C PRO A 66 30.42 -25.31 -3.29
N ILE A 67 30.03 -24.02 -3.24
CA ILE A 67 30.36 -23.04 -4.31
C ILE A 67 31.68 -22.31 -4.05
N LYS A 68 32.09 -22.13 -2.78
CA LYS A 68 33.31 -21.37 -2.43
C LYS A 68 34.61 -22.11 -2.76
N ALA A 69 34.58 -23.42 -2.98
CA ALA A 69 35.77 -24.22 -3.30
C ALA A 69 36.18 -24.18 -4.78
N THR A 70 35.36 -23.63 -5.69
CA THR A 70 35.57 -23.74 -7.14
C THR A 70 35.92 -22.42 -7.85
N LEU A 71 35.97 -21.28 -7.12
CA LEU A 71 36.11 -19.95 -7.74
C LEU A 71 37.51 -19.29 -7.61
N GLU A 72 38.52 -20.00 -7.08
CA GLU A 72 39.91 -19.51 -7.07
C GLU A 72 40.73 -20.05 -8.26
N THR A 73 40.20 -19.95 -9.48
CA THR A 73 41.02 -20.02 -10.71
C THR A 73 41.15 -18.61 -11.28
N PRO A 74 42.38 -18.09 -11.47
CA PRO A 74 42.60 -16.69 -11.83
C PRO A 74 42.12 -16.38 -13.25
N ALA A 75 41.51 -15.20 -13.37
CA ALA A 75 40.90 -14.64 -14.56
C ALA A 75 41.81 -14.61 -15.81
N PRO A 76 41.29 -14.95 -17.00
CA PRO A 76 41.79 -14.41 -18.25
C PRO A 76 41.00 -13.14 -18.64
N LYS A 77 41.79 -12.14 -19.01
CA LYS A 77 41.41 -10.85 -19.57
C LYS A 77 40.62 -10.99 -20.89
N ALA A 78 39.95 -9.88 -21.20
CA ALA A 78 39.55 -9.38 -22.52
C ALA A 78 38.16 -9.83 -22.99
N LEU A 79 37.21 -8.89 -23.08
CA LEU A 79 37.00 -8.00 -24.23
C LEU A 79 35.75 -7.13 -23.97
N THR A 80 35.93 -5.82 -23.76
CA THR A 80 35.01 -4.81 -24.32
C THR A 80 35.28 -4.76 -25.84
N PRO A 81 34.45 -4.15 -26.73
CA PRO A 81 33.35 -3.21 -26.50
C PRO A 81 32.07 -3.45 -27.36
N ALA A 82 30.91 -3.05 -26.85
CA ALA A 82 29.74 -2.75 -27.69
C ALA A 82 28.98 -1.58 -27.05
N GLU A 83 29.31 -0.41 -27.56
CA GLU A 83 28.56 0.82 -27.48
C GLU A 83 27.23 0.64 -28.22
N GLU A 84 26.09 0.87 -27.57
CA GLU A 84 24.88 1.28 -28.27
C GLU A 84 24.18 2.38 -27.48
N THR A 85 23.82 3.41 -28.24
CA THR A 85 23.60 4.79 -27.84
C THR A 85 22.11 5.11 -27.83
N LYS A 86 21.71 5.97 -26.89
CA LYS A 86 20.50 6.83 -26.86
C LYS A 86 19.13 6.18 -27.06
N ILE A 87 18.26 6.42 -26.08
CA ILE A 87 17.15 7.37 -26.23
C ILE A 87 16.73 7.90 -24.85
N VAL A 88 17.04 9.17 -24.60
CA VAL A 88 16.42 10.00 -23.57
C VAL A 88 15.86 11.21 -24.30
N ASP A 89 14.54 11.29 -24.43
CA ASP A 89 13.87 12.53 -24.80
C ASP A 89 12.39 12.45 -24.40
N ALA A 90 12.03 13.14 -23.31
CA ALA A 90 10.67 13.58 -23.03
C ALA A 90 10.75 14.73 -22.00
N THR A 91 11.20 15.90 -22.47
CA THR A 91 10.95 17.17 -21.81
C THR A 91 10.29 18.10 -22.81
N ILE A 92 8.98 18.30 -22.67
CA ILE A 92 8.23 19.46 -23.16
C ILE A 92 7.10 19.53 -22.09
N ALA A 93 7.12 20.48 -21.14
CA ALA A 93 6.61 21.85 -21.27
C ALA A 93 5.22 21.85 -21.97
N ASP A 94 4.17 22.50 -21.55
CA ASP A 94 3.99 23.75 -20.82
C ASP A 94 2.50 23.81 -20.42
N SER A 95 2.21 24.65 -19.43
CA SER A 95 0.89 25.10 -18.96
C SER A 95 0.09 25.82 -20.08
N PRO A 96 -1.12 26.42 -19.86
CA PRO A 96 -2.15 26.26 -18.82
C PRO A 96 -3.58 26.06 -19.41
N GLU A 97 -4.45 25.39 -18.65
CA GLU A 97 -5.88 25.27 -18.93
C GLU A 97 -6.59 26.61 -18.64
N ALA A 98 -6.92 27.32 -19.72
CA ALA A 98 -7.66 28.58 -19.69
C ALA A 98 -9.17 28.32 -19.47
N ALA A 99 -9.72 29.17 -18.62
CA ALA A 99 -11.05 29.11 -18.08
C ALA A 99 -12.18 29.18 -19.13
N HIS A 100 -13.22 28.43 -18.83
CA HIS A 100 -14.52 28.43 -19.48
C HIS A 100 -15.15 29.83 -19.55
N SER A 101 -15.54 30.20 -20.76
CA SER A 101 -16.61 31.14 -21.03
C SER A 101 -17.17 30.80 -22.41
N GLU A 102 -18.35 30.22 -22.47
CA GLU A 102 -19.30 30.54 -23.54
C GLU A 102 -20.72 30.13 -23.14
N THR A 103 -21.48 31.19 -22.86
CA THR A 103 -22.93 31.27 -22.90
C THR A 103 -23.39 31.05 -24.34
N THR A 104 -24.34 30.13 -24.58
CA THR A 104 -25.26 30.26 -25.72
C THR A 104 -26.68 29.81 -25.31
N PRO A 105 -27.70 30.64 -25.57
CA PRO A 105 -29.12 30.33 -25.42
C PRO A 105 -29.74 29.88 -26.75
N GLU A 106 -30.57 28.83 -26.79
CA GLU A 106 -31.51 28.56 -27.90
C GLU A 106 -32.45 27.42 -27.50
N ALA A 107 -33.70 27.68 -27.10
CA ALA A 107 -34.91 27.72 -27.94
C ALA A 107 -35.28 26.39 -28.65
N ALA A 108 -36.43 25.83 -28.23
CA ALA A 108 -37.38 24.91 -28.92
C ALA A 108 -37.90 23.89 -27.88
N SER A 109 -39.12 23.95 -27.33
CA SER A 109 -40.44 24.12 -27.94
C SER A 109 -40.67 23.22 -29.15
N SER A 110 -41.06 21.97 -28.90
CA SER A 110 -41.84 21.08 -29.78
C SER A 110 -42.33 19.92 -28.90
N GLN A 111 -43.58 19.88 -28.46
CA GLN A 111 -44.77 19.34 -29.16
C GLN A 111 -44.68 17.85 -29.55
N GLN A 112 -45.66 17.11 -29.00
CA GLN A 112 -46.42 15.99 -29.56
C GLN A 112 -45.77 14.62 -29.69
N GLY A 113 -46.51 13.63 -29.17
CA GLY A 113 -46.34 12.19 -29.43
C GLY A 113 -46.75 11.36 -28.24
#